data_AF-A0A661ENV3-F1
#
_entry.id   AF-A0A661ENV3-F1
#
_cell.length_a   1.000
_cell.length_b   1.000
_cell.length_c   1.000
_cell.angle_alpha   90.00
_cell.angle_beta   90.00
_cell.angle_gamma   90.00
#
_symmetry.space_group_name_H-M   'P 1'
#
loop_
_entity.id
_entity.type
_entity.pdbx_description
1 polymer ?
#
loop_
_entity_poly.entity_id
_entity_poly.type
_entity_poly.pdbx_seq_one_letter_code
_entity_poly.pdbx_strand_id
1 'polypeptide(L)'
;MREGTPSTIYLKDYQPLAFQVDSIELRVELDPTQTRISSRLAVRRRAGALANAPLKLDGKQMQLTRVSVDGFELRRSEYEVDDESLTLTSLPDSCVVEIDTLIDPQGNTALEGLYLSNGMFCTQCEAHGFRKITYYPDRPDVLSRFTTTLIADKADYPVLLANGNLDDSGELDGGKHWARWVDPHPKPAYLFAMVAGDLSRVADSFTTMNGRKVALEIFVEHENVDKCAHAMTSLQKSMAWDEQTYSREYDLDIYMIVAVSHFNMGAMENKGLNVFNSRYVLASPETATDMDFEGIESVIAHEYFHNWSGNRVTCRDWFQLSLKEGFTVFRDQ
;
A
#
# COMPACT_ATOMS: atom_id res chain seq x y z
N MET A 1 -8.27 -25.75 19.36
CA MET A 1 -7.59 -26.31 18.18
C MET A 1 -6.13 -25.94 18.30
N ARG A 2 -5.20 -26.87 18.05
CA ARG A 2 -3.76 -26.52 18.06
C ARG A 2 -3.50 -25.66 16.83
N GLU A 3 -3.02 -24.44 17.04
CA GLU A 3 -2.36 -23.65 16.01
C GLU A 3 -1.31 -24.54 15.34
N GLY A 4 -1.46 -24.79 14.05
CA GLY A 4 -0.50 -25.59 13.29
C GLY A 4 0.86 -24.89 13.30
N THR A 5 1.92 -25.62 13.62
CA THR A 5 3.29 -25.11 13.50
C THR A 5 3.50 -24.53 12.09
N PRO A 6 4.07 -23.32 11.95
CA PRO A 6 4.33 -22.74 10.64
C PRO A 6 5.14 -23.72 9.78
N SER A 7 4.68 -24.02 8.56
CA SER A 7 5.43 -24.88 7.64
C SER A 7 6.59 -24.11 7.03
N THR A 8 7.79 -24.68 7.06
CA THR A 8 8.96 -24.10 6.39
C THR A 8 8.70 -23.95 4.89
N ILE A 9 8.93 -22.74 4.37
CA ILE A 9 8.87 -22.43 2.94
C ILE A 9 10.30 -22.46 2.39
N TYR A 10 10.52 -23.05 1.20
CA TYR A 10 11.83 -23.11 0.56
C TYR A 10 11.84 -22.41 -0.80
N LEU A 11 12.93 -21.70 -1.11
CA LEU A 11 13.14 -21.05 -2.41
C LEU A 11 13.01 -22.01 -3.61
N LYS A 12 13.51 -23.25 -3.46
CA LYS A 12 13.46 -24.28 -4.53
C LYS A 12 12.03 -24.70 -4.91
N ASP A 13 11.05 -24.42 -4.05
CA ASP A 13 9.65 -24.79 -4.25
C ASP A 13 8.84 -23.64 -4.90
N TYR A 14 9.48 -22.53 -5.26
CA TYR A 14 8.84 -21.43 -5.97
C TYR A 14 8.12 -21.94 -7.23
N GLN A 15 6.85 -21.58 -7.36
CA GLN A 15 6.04 -21.75 -8.56
C GLN A 15 5.27 -20.46 -8.84
N PRO A 16 5.17 -20.03 -10.11
CA PRO A 16 4.34 -18.89 -10.47
C PRO A 16 2.87 -19.19 -10.17
N LEU A 17 2.11 -18.16 -9.80
CA LEU A 17 0.66 -18.29 -9.66
C LEU A 17 0.03 -18.69 -11.01
N ALA A 18 -0.92 -19.62 -11.00
CA ALA A 18 -1.62 -20.08 -12.21
C ALA A 18 -2.41 -18.97 -12.92
N PHE A 19 -2.76 -17.91 -12.19
CA PHE A 19 -3.44 -16.73 -12.68
C PHE A 19 -2.53 -15.50 -12.59
N GLN A 20 -2.85 -14.51 -13.41
CA GLN A 20 -2.43 -13.13 -13.28
C GLN A 20 -3.64 -12.31 -12.82
N VAL A 21 -3.40 -11.32 -11.96
CA VAL A 21 -4.38 -10.29 -11.62
C VAL A 21 -3.95 -9.04 -12.39
N ASP A 22 -4.68 -8.67 -13.43
CA ASP A 22 -4.29 -7.56 -14.32
C ASP A 22 -4.59 -6.20 -13.65
N SER A 23 -5.69 -6.13 -12.87
CA SER A 23 -6.06 -4.95 -12.07
C SER A 23 -6.92 -5.32 -10.87
N ILE A 24 -6.89 -4.44 -9.87
CA ILE A 24 -7.78 -4.45 -8.71
C ILE A 24 -8.41 -3.08 -8.52
N GLU A 25 -9.73 -3.06 -8.36
CA GLU A 25 -10.48 -1.90 -7.91
C GLU A 25 -10.94 -2.15 -6.47
N LEU A 26 -10.60 -1.21 -5.57
CA LEU A 26 -10.97 -1.23 -4.17
C LEU A 26 -11.96 -0.11 -3.89
N ARG A 27 -13.03 -0.43 -3.19
CA ARG A 27 -13.88 0.53 -2.50
C ARG A 27 -13.81 0.24 -1.01
N VAL A 28 -13.35 1.23 -0.24
CA VAL A 28 -13.11 1.14 1.19
C VAL A 28 -14.03 2.12 1.88
N GLU A 29 -15.07 1.61 2.55
CA GLU A 29 -15.96 2.40 3.39
C GLU A 29 -15.49 2.28 4.83
N LEU A 30 -14.82 3.34 5.28
CA LEU A 30 -14.14 3.39 6.56
C LEU A 30 -15.13 3.49 7.71
N ASP A 31 -14.93 2.57 8.66
CA ASP A 31 -15.54 2.55 9.99
C ASP A 31 -14.51 1.92 10.95
N PRO A 32 -14.23 2.51 12.12
CA PRO A 32 -13.25 2.00 13.06
C PRO A 32 -13.41 0.52 13.40
N THR A 33 -14.65 0.03 13.46
CA THR A 33 -14.98 -1.32 13.95
C THR A 33 -15.48 -2.27 12.86
N GLN A 34 -16.01 -1.73 11.75
CA GLN A 34 -16.64 -2.49 10.67
C GLN A 34 -16.36 -1.86 9.30
N THR A 35 -15.09 -1.63 8.98
CA THR A 35 -14.71 -1.15 7.65
C THR A 35 -15.13 -2.18 6.60
N ARG A 36 -15.87 -1.71 5.58
CA ARG A 36 -16.31 -2.54 4.45
C ARG A 36 -15.34 -2.38 3.29
N ILE A 37 -14.85 -3.50 2.80
CA ILE A 37 -13.97 -3.57 1.64
C ILE A 37 -14.71 -4.32 0.53
N SER A 38 -14.89 -3.66 -0.60
CA SER A 38 -15.31 -4.30 -1.85
C SER A 38 -14.11 -4.31 -2.80
N SER A 39 -13.67 -5.50 -3.19
CA SER A 39 -12.57 -5.67 -4.15
C SER A 39 -13.10 -6.30 -5.44
N ARG A 40 -12.62 -5.80 -6.58
CA ARG A 40 -12.95 -6.30 -7.92
C ARG A 40 -11.65 -6.60 -8.65
N LEU A 41 -11.39 -7.88 -8.89
CA LEU A 41 -10.17 -8.41 -9.48
C LEU A 41 -10.43 -8.80 -10.94
N ALA A 42 -9.72 -8.19 -11.88
CA ALA A 42 -9.67 -8.68 -13.26
C ALA A 42 -8.60 -9.77 -13.35
N VAL A 43 -9.02 -11.03 -13.49
CA VAL A 43 -8.12 -12.18 -13.45
C VAL A 43 -8.04 -12.88 -14.80
N ARG A 44 -6.85 -13.41 -15.10
CA ARG A 44 -6.59 -14.16 -16.33
C ARG A 44 -5.67 -15.33 -16.06
N ARG A 45 -6.05 -16.52 -16.52
CA ARG A 45 -5.22 -17.72 -16.45
C ARG A 45 -3.96 -17.51 -17.27
N ARG A 46 -2.80 -17.87 -16.70
CA ARG A 46 -1.52 -17.79 -17.42
C ARG A 46 -1.46 -18.88 -18.49
N ALA A 47 -0.83 -18.55 -19.62
CA ALA A 47 -0.53 -19.54 -20.65
C ALA A 47 0.30 -20.69 -20.06
N GLY A 48 -0.14 -21.93 -20.28
CA GLY A 48 0.52 -23.14 -19.77
C GLY A 48 0.08 -23.55 -18.36
N ALA A 49 -0.73 -22.76 -17.64
CA ALA A 49 -1.36 -23.22 -16.41
C ALA A 49 -2.45 -24.28 -16.72
N LEU A 50 -2.66 -25.22 -15.80
CA LEU A 50 -3.69 -26.23 -15.95
C LEU A 50 -5.09 -25.57 -16.02
N ALA A 51 -5.95 -26.08 -16.89
CA ALA A 51 -7.32 -25.56 -17.06
C ALA A 51 -8.15 -25.66 -15.77
N ASN A 52 -7.87 -26.64 -14.92
CA ASN A 52 -8.51 -26.84 -13.63
C ASN A 52 -7.70 -26.26 -12.45
N ALA A 53 -6.61 -25.53 -12.70
CA ALA A 53 -5.86 -24.91 -11.61
C ALA A 53 -6.77 -23.92 -10.85
N PRO A 54 -6.83 -24.00 -9.50
CA PRO A 54 -7.64 -23.09 -8.70
C PRO A 54 -6.99 -21.71 -8.61
N LEU A 55 -7.81 -20.69 -8.38
CA LEU A 55 -7.34 -19.39 -7.88
C LEU A 55 -7.41 -19.42 -6.36
N LYS A 56 -6.25 -19.54 -5.72
CA LYS A 56 -6.11 -19.41 -4.27
C LYS A 56 -5.74 -17.97 -3.93
N LEU A 57 -6.55 -17.35 -3.08
CA LEU A 57 -6.38 -16.00 -2.57
C LEU A 57 -6.08 -16.08 -1.07
N ASP A 58 -5.01 -15.43 -0.63
CA ASP A 58 -4.67 -15.32 0.79
C ASP A 58 -5.65 -14.37 1.48
N GLY A 59 -6.10 -14.72 2.69
CA GLY A 59 -6.94 -13.85 3.50
C GLY A 59 -6.95 -14.27 4.96
N LYS A 60 -6.78 -13.33 5.89
CA LYS A 60 -6.78 -13.56 7.34
C LYS A 60 -7.61 -12.52 8.07
N GLN A 61 -8.19 -12.90 9.22
CA GLN A 61 -8.78 -11.97 10.19
C GLN A 61 -9.82 -11.01 9.61
N MET A 62 -10.66 -11.51 8.70
CA MET A 62 -11.73 -10.76 8.07
C MET A 62 -12.99 -11.61 7.98
N GLN A 63 -14.15 -10.95 7.91
CA GLN A 63 -15.41 -11.62 7.63
C GLN A 63 -15.69 -11.55 6.12
N LEU A 64 -15.73 -12.70 5.45
CA LEU A 64 -16.23 -12.80 4.09
C LEU A 64 -17.75 -12.65 4.06
N THR A 65 -18.25 -11.69 3.29
CA THR A 65 -19.69 -11.41 3.18
C THR A 65 -20.27 -11.77 1.82
N ARG A 66 -19.50 -11.64 0.74
CA ARG A 66 -19.94 -11.99 -0.61
C ARG A 66 -18.75 -12.37 -1.50
N VAL A 67 -19.00 -13.29 -2.42
CA VAL A 67 -18.10 -13.61 -3.54
C VAL A 67 -18.94 -13.74 -4.81
N SER A 68 -18.54 -13.09 -5.89
CA SER A 68 -19.13 -13.29 -7.22
C SER A 68 -18.08 -13.43 -8.31
N VAL A 69 -18.46 -14.14 -9.38
CA VAL A 69 -17.67 -14.27 -10.60
C VAL A 69 -18.52 -13.79 -11.77
N ASP A 70 -18.02 -12.82 -12.53
CA ASP A 70 -18.70 -12.19 -13.66
C ASP A 70 -20.13 -11.71 -13.33
N GLY A 71 -20.30 -11.14 -12.12
CA GLY A 71 -21.58 -10.66 -11.60
C GLY A 71 -22.51 -11.74 -11.04
N PHE A 72 -22.14 -13.02 -11.10
CA PHE A 72 -22.91 -14.12 -10.51
C PHE A 72 -22.39 -14.44 -9.11
N GLU A 73 -23.25 -14.24 -8.11
CA GLU A 73 -22.92 -14.56 -6.72
C GLU A 73 -22.81 -16.08 -6.50
N LEU A 74 -21.68 -16.49 -5.92
CA LEU A 74 -21.38 -17.88 -5.64
C LEU A 74 -22.06 -18.33 -4.34
N ARG A 75 -22.60 -19.55 -4.35
CA ARG A 75 -23.07 -20.23 -3.14
C ARG A 75 -21.88 -20.73 -2.33
N ARG A 76 -22.07 -20.92 -1.03
CA ARG A 76 -21.03 -21.44 -0.13
C ARG A 76 -20.40 -22.77 -0.59
N SER A 77 -21.12 -23.58 -1.36
CA SER A 77 -20.63 -24.85 -1.92
C SER A 77 -19.73 -24.71 -3.15
N GLU A 78 -19.63 -23.51 -3.73
CA GLU A 78 -18.91 -23.25 -5.00
C GLU A 78 -17.50 -22.68 -4.76
N TYR A 79 -17.12 -22.46 -3.51
CA TYR A 79 -15.80 -22.04 -3.10
C TYR A 79 -15.38 -22.70 -1.78
N GLU A 80 -14.07 -22.81 -1.58
CA GLU A 80 -13.50 -23.24 -0.30
C GLU A 80 -12.97 -22.01 0.42
N VAL A 81 -13.26 -21.89 1.71
CA VAL A 81 -12.70 -20.84 2.56
C VAL A 81 -12.30 -21.47 3.89
N ASP A 82 -11.08 -21.15 4.31
CA ASP A 82 -10.50 -21.49 5.61
C ASP A 82 -9.99 -20.20 6.29
N ASP A 83 -9.30 -20.35 7.42
CA ASP A 83 -8.81 -19.21 8.22
C ASP A 83 -7.75 -18.35 7.49
N GLU A 84 -7.19 -18.87 6.38
CA GLU A 84 -6.00 -18.34 5.72
C GLU A 84 -6.21 -18.06 4.23
N SER A 85 -7.29 -18.55 3.64
CA SER A 85 -7.51 -18.46 2.20
C SER A 85 -8.96 -18.62 1.73
N LEU A 86 -9.22 -18.04 0.56
CA LEU A 86 -10.38 -18.29 -0.29
C LEU A 86 -9.89 -18.96 -1.58
N THR A 87 -10.42 -20.13 -1.91
CA THR A 87 -10.06 -20.89 -3.10
C THR A 87 -11.26 -21.02 -4.03
N LEU A 88 -11.09 -20.50 -5.25
CA LEU A 88 -12.07 -20.58 -6.33
C LEU A 88 -11.63 -21.62 -7.35
N THR A 89 -12.52 -22.56 -7.66
CA THR A 89 -12.27 -23.61 -8.66
C THR A 89 -13.10 -23.37 -9.91
N SER A 90 -12.75 -24.06 -11.01
CA SER A 90 -13.54 -24.04 -12.25
C SER A 90 -13.76 -22.64 -12.86
N LEU A 91 -12.84 -21.70 -12.61
CA LEU A 91 -12.91 -20.36 -13.19
C LEU A 91 -12.67 -20.39 -14.71
N PRO A 92 -13.33 -19.51 -15.48
CA PRO A 92 -12.95 -19.23 -16.86
C PRO A 92 -11.49 -18.79 -17.00
N ASP A 93 -10.96 -18.80 -18.23
CA ASP A 93 -9.61 -18.32 -18.51
C ASP A 93 -9.44 -16.81 -18.31
N SER A 94 -10.54 -16.06 -18.37
CA SER A 94 -10.60 -14.66 -17.95
C SER A 94 -11.97 -14.38 -17.35
N CYS A 95 -11.97 -13.77 -16.18
CA CYS A 95 -13.19 -13.38 -15.48
C CYS A 95 -12.91 -12.22 -14.53
N VAL A 96 -13.98 -11.70 -13.96
CA VAL A 96 -13.94 -10.71 -12.88
C VAL A 96 -14.38 -11.41 -11.60
N VAL A 97 -13.53 -11.36 -10.57
CA VAL A 97 -13.86 -11.85 -9.23
C VAL A 97 -14.15 -10.65 -8.35
N GLU A 98 -15.32 -10.62 -7.73
CA GLU A 98 -15.70 -9.57 -6.78
C GLU A 98 -15.88 -10.16 -5.39
N ILE A 99 -15.31 -9.52 -4.38
CA ILE A 99 -15.25 -10.01 -3.01
C ILE A 99 -15.59 -8.86 -2.06
N ASP A 100 -16.56 -9.08 -1.18
CA ASP A 100 -16.93 -8.13 -0.13
C ASP A 100 -16.54 -8.68 1.25
N THR A 101 -15.76 -7.91 2.01
CA THR A 101 -15.30 -8.26 3.36
C THR A 101 -15.60 -7.16 4.38
N LEU A 102 -15.68 -7.55 5.64
CA LEU A 102 -15.70 -6.65 6.79
C LEU A 102 -14.45 -6.90 7.64
N ILE A 103 -13.81 -5.83 8.09
CA ILE A 103 -12.64 -5.85 8.97
C ILE A 103 -12.83 -4.87 10.14
N ASP A 104 -12.10 -5.11 11.24
CA ASP A 104 -12.10 -4.29 12.45
C ASP A 104 -10.72 -3.62 12.66
N PRO A 105 -10.46 -2.45 12.05
CA PRO A 105 -9.20 -1.73 12.19
C PRO A 105 -8.87 -1.31 13.63
N GLN A 106 -9.88 -0.98 14.43
CA GLN A 106 -9.73 -0.58 15.83
C GLN A 106 -9.26 -1.77 16.69
N GLY A 107 -9.75 -2.98 16.40
CA GLY A 107 -9.29 -4.22 17.02
C GLY A 107 -7.91 -4.69 16.57
N ASN A 108 -7.34 -4.13 15.51
CA ASN A 108 -6.05 -4.54 14.94
C ASN A 108 -4.85 -3.93 15.69
N THR A 109 -4.45 -4.57 16.79
CA THR A 109 -3.28 -4.16 17.58
C THR A 109 -1.94 -4.63 17.03
N ALA A 110 -1.93 -5.40 15.94
CA ALA A 110 -0.71 -5.92 15.32
C ALA A 110 -0.02 -4.88 14.41
N LEU A 111 -0.73 -3.82 14.02
CA LEU A 111 -0.26 -2.78 13.09
C LEU A 111 0.19 -3.35 11.73
N GLU A 112 -0.55 -4.33 11.22
CA GLU A 112 -0.36 -4.99 9.92
C GLU A 112 -1.71 -5.12 9.20
N GLY A 113 -1.78 -4.81 7.91
CA GLY A 113 -3.04 -4.59 7.20
C GLY A 113 -3.56 -3.18 7.42
N LEU A 114 -4.87 -3.00 7.53
CA LEU A 114 -5.50 -1.72 7.92
C LEU A 114 -5.70 -1.66 9.43
N TYR A 115 -5.28 -0.57 10.06
CA TYR A 115 -5.37 -0.36 11.50
C TYR A 115 -5.55 1.13 11.84
N LEU A 116 -5.76 1.43 13.12
CA LEU A 116 -5.80 2.80 13.64
C LEU A 116 -4.51 3.17 14.38
N SER A 117 -3.97 4.34 14.05
CA SER A 117 -2.85 4.99 14.75
C SER A 117 -3.34 6.34 15.28
N ASN A 118 -3.56 6.46 16.60
CA ASN A 118 -4.15 7.66 17.21
C ASN A 118 -5.47 8.12 16.56
N GLY A 119 -6.33 7.18 16.17
CA GLY A 119 -7.62 7.47 15.54
C GLY A 119 -7.57 7.71 14.03
N MET A 120 -6.38 7.86 13.43
CA MET A 120 -6.18 7.89 11.98
C MET A 120 -6.08 6.47 11.42
N PHE A 121 -6.71 6.20 10.28
CA PHE A 121 -6.50 4.97 9.54
C PHE A 121 -5.18 5.01 8.79
N CYS A 122 -4.41 3.94 8.89
CA CYS A 122 -3.22 3.74 8.07
C CYS A 122 -3.02 2.25 7.78
N THR A 123 -2.17 1.97 6.79
CA THR A 123 -1.86 0.60 6.37
C THR A 123 -0.40 0.26 6.47
N GLN A 124 -0.10 -1.00 6.77
CA GLN A 124 1.21 -1.61 6.57
C GLN A 124 1.03 -2.95 5.88
N CYS A 125 1.51 -3.08 4.64
CA CYS A 125 1.27 -4.25 3.80
C CYS A 125 2.52 -5.12 3.59
N GLU A 126 3.74 -4.61 3.77
CA GLU A 126 4.94 -5.45 3.72
C GLU A 126 5.10 -6.25 5.03
N ALA A 127 5.34 -7.56 4.99
CA ALA A 127 5.49 -8.41 3.80
C ALA A 127 4.18 -9.04 3.30
N HIS A 128 3.22 -9.26 4.19
CA HIS A 128 2.01 -10.03 3.91
C HIS A 128 0.77 -9.42 4.59
N GLY A 129 0.73 -8.10 4.73
CA GLY A 129 -0.34 -7.39 5.41
C GLY A 129 -1.58 -7.16 4.55
N PHE A 130 -1.44 -7.16 3.22
CA PHE A 130 -2.59 -6.90 2.34
C PHE A 130 -3.67 -7.99 2.44
N ARG A 131 -3.28 -9.24 2.73
CA ARG A 131 -4.22 -10.34 3.03
C ARG A 131 -5.06 -10.12 4.29
N LYS A 132 -4.82 -9.07 5.08
CA LYS A 132 -5.68 -8.66 6.21
C LYS A 132 -6.67 -7.55 5.84
N ILE A 133 -6.70 -7.15 4.56
CA ILE A 133 -7.60 -6.12 4.04
C ILE A 133 -8.67 -6.78 3.15
N THR A 134 -8.25 -7.58 2.17
CA THR A 134 -9.15 -8.35 1.31
C THR A 134 -8.48 -9.66 0.87
N TYR A 135 -9.25 -10.58 0.30
CA TYR A 135 -8.69 -11.80 -0.28
C TYR A 135 -7.93 -11.48 -1.57
N TYR A 136 -6.63 -11.79 -1.61
CA TYR A 136 -5.75 -11.45 -2.72
C TYR A 136 -4.59 -12.46 -2.83
N PRO A 137 -3.99 -12.70 -4.01
CA PRO A 137 -2.74 -13.46 -4.07
C PRO A 137 -1.60 -12.59 -3.55
N ASP A 138 -1.39 -12.62 -2.24
CA ASP A 138 -0.53 -11.69 -1.51
C ASP A 138 0.93 -12.13 -1.56
N ARG A 139 1.50 -11.99 -2.77
CA ARG A 139 2.86 -12.38 -3.17
C ARG A 139 3.43 -11.36 -4.17
N PRO A 140 4.74 -11.08 -4.14
CA PRO A 140 5.29 -9.90 -4.82
C PRO A 140 5.48 -10.05 -6.34
N ASP A 141 5.40 -11.26 -6.90
CA ASP A 141 5.37 -11.51 -8.35
C ASP A 141 3.98 -11.36 -8.99
N VAL A 142 2.96 -10.97 -8.21
CA VAL A 142 1.63 -10.63 -8.71
C VAL A 142 1.50 -9.10 -8.75
N LEU A 143 1.73 -8.54 -9.93
CA LEU A 143 1.68 -7.10 -10.18
C LEU A 143 0.34 -6.71 -10.78
N SER A 144 -0.34 -5.76 -10.15
CA SER A 144 -1.65 -5.26 -10.63
C SER A 144 -1.70 -3.75 -10.63
N ARG A 145 -2.49 -3.18 -11.54
CA ARG A 145 -2.87 -1.76 -11.46
C ARG A 145 -3.95 -1.59 -10.39
N PHE A 146 -3.80 -0.59 -9.53
CA PHE A 146 -4.72 -0.34 -8.43
C PHE A 146 -5.54 0.90 -8.71
N THR A 147 -6.82 0.80 -8.39
CA THR A 147 -7.74 1.92 -8.26
C THR A 147 -8.38 1.82 -6.89
N THR A 148 -8.35 2.89 -6.11
CA THR A 148 -8.78 2.87 -4.72
C THR A 148 -9.71 4.04 -4.45
N THR A 149 -10.95 3.74 -4.08
CA THR A 149 -11.94 4.72 -3.64
C THR A 149 -12.10 4.60 -2.14
N LEU A 150 -11.75 5.67 -1.43
CA LEU A 150 -11.90 5.78 0.01
C LEU A 150 -13.15 6.58 0.33
N ILE A 151 -13.89 6.16 1.36
CA ILE A 151 -15.10 6.83 1.83
C ILE A 151 -15.07 6.88 3.35
N ALA A 152 -15.26 8.06 3.91
CA ALA A 152 -15.26 8.25 5.36
C ALA A 152 -16.20 9.40 5.75
N ASP A 153 -16.43 9.53 7.06
CA ASP A 153 -17.01 10.76 7.63
C ASP A 153 -16.05 11.93 7.40
N LYS A 154 -16.55 13.03 6.83
CA LYS A 154 -15.69 14.17 6.45
C LYS A 154 -15.24 15.00 7.65
N ALA A 155 -16.02 15.02 8.73
CA ALA A 155 -15.65 15.77 9.93
C ALA A 155 -14.51 15.07 10.68
N ASP A 156 -14.56 13.74 10.76
CA ASP A 156 -13.54 12.94 11.45
C ASP A 156 -12.30 12.67 10.56
N TYR A 157 -12.49 12.54 9.25
CA TYR A 157 -11.45 12.12 8.30
C TYR A 157 -11.38 13.02 7.06
N PRO A 158 -11.12 14.33 7.19
CA PRO A 158 -11.14 15.27 6.06
C PRO A 158 -10.07 15.01 4.99
N VAL A 159 -9.03 14.23 5.29
CA VAL A 159 -7.96 13.84 4.36
C VAL A 159 -8.05 12.35 4.05
N LEU A 160 -8.20 12.00 2.76
CA LEU A 160 -8.26 10.62 2.24
C LEU A 160 -7.20 10.40 1.16
N LEU A 161 -6.17 9.60 1.47
CA LEU A 161 -5.01 9.37 0.59
C LEU A 161 -4.87 7.89 0.24
N ALA A 162 -4.51 7.61 -1.01
CA ALA A 162 -4.05 6.30 -1.45
C ALA A 162 -2.95 6.46 -2.52
N ASN A 163 -2.35 5.37 -2.97
CA ASN A 163 -1.30 5.41 -3.99
C ASN A 163 -1.76 6.07 -5.30
N GLY A 164 -0.81 6.70 -6.01
CA GLY A 164 -1.02 7.23 -7.35
C GLY A 164 -1.51 8.67 -7.35
N ASN A 165 -2.35 9.01 -8.33
CA ASN A 165 -2.90 10.36 -8.48
C ASN A 165 -4.38 10.40 -8.10
N LEU A 166 -4.82 11.54 -7.55
CA LEU A 166 -6.24 11.80 -7.32
C LEU A 166 -6.95 11.91 -8.68
N ASP A 167 -7.88 10.99 -8.93
CA ASP A 167 -8.66 10.89 -10.16
C ASP A 167 -9.95 11.69 -10.04
N ASP A 168 -10.67 11.51 -8.93
CA ASP A 168 -11.93 12.22 -8.65
C ASP A 168 -12.22 12.25 -7.14
N SER A 169 -13.08 13.17 -6.69
CA SER A 169 -13.52 13.28 -5.30
C SER A 169 -14.87 13.98 -5.19
N GLY A 170 -15.56 13.77 -4.07
CA GLY A 170 -16.84 14.43 -3.84
C GLY A 170 -17.46 14.17 -2.48
N GLU A 171 -18.62 14.78 -2.27
CA GLU A 171 -19.44 14.60 -1.07
C GLU A 171 -20.48 13.49 -1.28
N LEU A 172 -20.92 12.89 -0.18
CA LEU A 172 -22.04 11.95 -0.12
C LEU A 172 -23.05 12.42 0.94
N ASP A 173 -24.25 11.84 0.90
CA ASP A 173 -25.23 12.06 1.95
C ASP A 173 -24.70 11.59 3.32
N GLY A 174 -25.25 12.18 4.39
CA GLY A 174 -24.93 11.80 5.76
C GLY A 174 -23.56 12.27 6.26
N GLY A 175 -23.00 13.34 5.68
CA GLY A 175 -21.74 13.95 6.14
C GLY A 175 -20.47 13.23 5.68
N LYS A 176 -20.61 12.23 4.80
CA LYS A 176 -19.48 11.51 4.23
C LYS A 176 -18.93 12.19 2.99
N HIS A 177 -17.69 11.87 2.66
CA HIS A 177 -17.07 12.25 1.39
C HIS A 177 -16.24 11.09 0.86
N TRP A 178 -15.69 11.26 -0.35
CA TRP A 178 -14.90 10.24 -1.00
C TRP A 178 -13.77 10.81 -1.85
N ALA A 179 -12.72 10.02 -1.99
CA ALA A 179 -11.59 10.30 -2.89
C ALA A 179 -11.21 9.02 -3.63
N ARG A 180 -11.08 9.12 -4.95
CA ARG A 180 -10.67 8.04 -5.83
C ARG A 180 -9.26 8.31 -6.35
N TRP A 181 -8.41 7.31 -6.18
CA TRP A 181 -7.00 7.34 -6.55
C TRP A 181 -6.69 6.27 -7.57
N VAL A 182 -5.86 6.60 -8.56
CA VAL A 182 -5.45 5.69 -9.62
C VAL A 182 -3.92 5.68 -9.69
N ASP A 183 -3.34 4.50 -9.49
CA ASP A 183 -1.93 4.25 -9.76
C ASP A 183 -1.77 3.53 -11.10
N PRO A 184 -1.18 4.18 -12.12
CA PRO A 184 -1.03 3.60 -13.45
C PRO A 184 0.02 2.47 -13.49
N HIS A 185 0.92 2.39 -12.51
CA HIS A 185 2.00 1.42 -12.51
C HIS A 185 1.55 0.10 -11.87
N PRO A 186 1.70 -1.04 -12.56
CA PRO A 186 1.49 -2.33 -11.94
C PRO A 186 2.44 -2.52 -10.76
N LYS A 187 1.90 -2.85 -9.58
CA LYS A 187 2.67 -3.05 -8.36
C LYS A 187 2.21 -4.29 -7.59
N PRO A 188 3.08 -4.90 -6.77
CA PRO A 188 2.68 -5.90 -5.81
C PRO A 188 1.87 -5.28 -4.67
N ALA A 189 1.04 -6.10 -4.03
CA ALA A 189 0.13 -5.64 -2.98
C ALA A 189 0.82 -5.13 -1.71
N TYR A 190 2.07 -5.52 -1.45
CA TYR A 190 2.83 -5.01 -0.31
C TYR A 190 3.12 -3.50 -0.40
N LEU A 191 3.09 -2.93 -1.62
CA LEU A 191 3.25 -1.49 -1.88
C LEU A 191 1.94 -0.71 -1.83
N PHE A 192 0.82 -1.37 -1.53
CA PHE A 192 -0.44 -0.68 -1.28
C PHE A 192 -0.34 0.18 -0.02
N ALA A 193 -0.85 1.41 -0.11
CA ALA A 193 -1.08 2.27 1.03
C ALA A 193 -2.42 3.00 0.92
N MET A 194 -3.03 3.21 2.09
CA MET A 194 -4.04 4.23 2.28
C MET A 194 -3.90 4.88 3.66
N VAL A 195 -4.31 6.15 3.75
CA VAL A 195 -4.37 6.93 4.98
C VAL A 195 -5.68 7.72 5.01
N ALA A 196 -6.32 7.78 6.18
CA ALA A 196 -7.46 8.66 6.40
C ALA A 196 -7.45 9.26 7.81
N GLY A 197 -7.49 10.59 7.91
CA GLY A 197 -7.35 11.31 9.19
C GLY A 197 -7.57 12.82 9.06
N ASP A 198 -7.54 13.51 10.20
CA ASP A 198 -7.44 14.97 10.26
C ASP A 198 -5.96 15.36 10.34
N LEU A 199 -5.43 15.87 9.23
CA LEU A 199 -4.00 16.10 9.03
C LEU A 199 -3.78 17.47 8.40
N SER A 200 -2.69 18.12 8.81
CA SER A 200 -2.16 19.28 8.10
C SER A 200 -1.28 18.85 6.95
N ARG A 201 -1.31 19.64 5.87
CA ARG A 201 -0.49 19.45 4.68
C ARG A 201 0.59 20.52 4.58
N VAL A 202 1.85 20.11 4.51
CA VAL A 202 3.00 20.93 4.13
C VAL A 202 3.33 20.62 2.68
N ALA A 203 3.22 21.62 1.80
CA ALA A 203 3.35 21.42 0.36
C ALA A 203 4.53 22.20 -0.23
N ASP A 204 5.22 21.59 -1.19
CA ASP A 204 6.22 22.20 -2.05
C ASP A 204 6.18 21.52 -3.43
N SER A 205 7.20 21.73 -4.25
CA SER A 205 7.31 21.11 -5.57
C SER A 205 8.75 20.77 -5.93
N PHE A 206 8.91 19.86 -6.88
CA PHE A 206 10.17 19.58 -7.54
C PHE A 206 9.97 19.60 -9.06
N THR A 207 10.93 20.14 -9.81
CA THR A 207 10.93 20.04 -11.27
C THR A 207 12.04 19.11 -11.68
N THR A 208 11.66 18.04 -12.37
CA THR A 208 12.58 16.97 -12.78
C THR A 208 13.52 17.41 -13.90
N MET A 209 14.55 16.61 -14.16
CA MET A 209 15.51 16.83 -15.24
C MET A 209 14.87 16.96 -16.63
N ASN A 210 13.67 16.41 -16.85
CA ASN A 210 12.91 16.53 -18.10
C ASN A 210 11.71 17.51 -18.00
N GLY A 211 11.62 18.29 -16.92
CA GLY A 211 10.65 19.37 -16.79
C GLY A 211 9.28 18.98 -16.26
N ARG A 212 9.08 17.73 -15.77
CA ARG A 212 7.87 17.36 -15.03
C ARG A 212 7.84 18.12 -13.71
N LYS A 213 6.72 18.76 -13.41
CA LYS A 213 6.47 19.32 -12.09
C LYS A 213 5.82 18.25 -11.22
N VAL A 214 6.47 17.90 -10.11
CA VAL A 214 5.98 16.96 -9.10
C VAL A 214 5.53 17.77 -7.89
N ALA A 215 4.30 17.57 -7.45
CA ALA A 215 3.82 18.11 -6.18
C ALA A 215 4.42 17.28 -5.03
N LEU A 216 4.98 17.94 -4.02
CA LEU A 216 5.50 17.27 -2.83
C LEU A 216 4.60 17.62 -1.66
N GLU A 217 4.08 16.61 -0.97
CA GLU A 217 3.14 16.82 0.14
C GLU A 217 3.54 15.98 1.36
N ILE A 218 3.76 16.63 2.49
CA ILE A 218 3.98 15.97 3.78
C ILE A 218 2.75 16.20 4.65
N PHE A 219 2.13 15.12 5.10
CA PHE A 219 0.96 15.12 5.97
C PHE A 219 1.36 14.75 7.40
N VAL A 220 0.96 15.60 8.35
CA VAL A 220 1.32 15.49 9.78
C VAL A 220 0.16 15.93 10.68
N GLU A 221 0.19 15.51 11.94
CA GLU A 221 -0.65 16.08 13.00
C GLU A 221 -0.43 17.61 13.08
N HIS A 222 -1.48 18.39 13.38
CA HIS A 222 -1.51 19.85 13.20
C HIS A 222 -0.41 20.60 13.95
N GLU A 223 -0.01 20.11 15.12
CA GLU A 223 1.03 20.69 15.98
C GLU A 223 2.47 20.49 15.46
N ASN A 224 2.65 19.76 14.35
CA ASN A 224 3.96 19.37 13.85
C ASN A 224 4.33 20.00 12.49
N VAL A 225 3.46 20.86 11.94
CA VAL A 225 3.64 21.52 10.63
C VAL A 225 4.99 22.24 10.50
N ASP A 226 5.43 22.88 11.57
CA ASP A 226 6.68 23.64 11.68
C ASP A 226 7.95 22.78 11.76
N LYS A 227 7.82 21.45 11.83
CA LYS A 227 8.94 20.50 11.96
C LYS A 227 9.25 19.73 10.67
N CYS A 228 8.57 20.03 9.56
CA CYS A 228 8.68 19.29 8.30
C CYS A 228 9.73 19.85 7.31
N ALA A 229 10.29 21.03 7.58
CA ALA A 229 11.13 21.74 6.62
C ALA A 229 12.38 20.95 6.18
N HIS A 230 13.01 20.24 7.12
CA HIS A 230 14.17 19.41 6.82
C HIS A 230 13.79 18.20 5.96
N ALA A 231 12.73 17.47 6.31
CA ALA A 231 12.25 16.33 5.52
C ALA A 231 11.89 16.72 4.08
N MET A 232 11.23 17.88 3.87
CA MET A 232 10.94 18.39 2.53
C MET A 232 12.21 18.68 1.73
N THR A 233 13.20 19.32 2.38
CA THR A 233 14.50 19.61 1.76
C THR A 233 15.26 18.33 1.42
N SER A 234 15.25 17.34 2.33
CA SER A 234 15.86 16.02 2.11
C SER A 234 15.22 15.32 0.92
N LEU A 235 13.88 15.32 0.80
CA LEU A 235 13.18 14.73 -0.35
C LEU A 235 13.63 15.37 -1.68
N GLN A 236 13.67 16.71 -1.75
CA GLN A 236 14.14 17.41 -2.95
C GLN A 236 15.61 17.08 -3.29
N LYS A 237 16.47 16.96 -2.28
CA LYS A 237 17.86 16.53 -2.47
C LYS A 237 17.95 15.09 -2.99
N SER A 238 17.17 14.17 -2.44
CA SER A 238 17.12 12.78 -2.89
C SER A 238 16.66 12.69 -4.35
N MET A 239 15.62 13.45 -4.72
CA MET A 239 15.17 13.55 -6.12
C MET A 239 16.27 14.05 -7.04
N ALA A 240 16.92 15.16 -6.69
CA ALA A 240 18.00 15.73 -7.49
C ALA A 240 19.21 14.80 -7.61
N TRP A 241 19.59 14.13 -6.52
CA TRP A 241 20.73 13.22 -6.49
C TRP A 241 20.49 11.98 -7.36
N ASP A 242 19.29 11.41 -7.35
CA ASP A 242 18.98 10.21 -8.15
C ASP A 242 18.97 10.53 -9.66
N GLU A 243 18.56 11.74 -10.04
CA GLU A 243 18.70 12.24 -11.40
C GLU A 243 20.18 12.42 -11.80
N GLN A 244 20.99 13.04 -10.94
CA GLN A 244 22.40 13.31 -11.22
C GLN A 244 23.26 12.04 -11.26
N THR A 245 23.00 11.10 -10.35
CA THR A 245 23.85 9.92 -10.14
C THR A 245 23.39 8.73 -10.98
N TYR A 246 22.08 8.49 -11.06
CA TYR A 246 21.52 7.30 -11.73
C TYR A 246 20.62 7.64 -12.93
N SER A 247 20.40 8.92 -13.24
CA SER A 247 19.47 9.39 -14.28
C SER A 247 18.06 8.82 -14.08
N ARG A 248 17.62 8.83 -12.82
CA ARG A 248 16.31 8.34 -12.39
C ARG A 248 15.42 9.50 -11.97
N GLU A 249 14.54 9.88 -12.87
CA GLU A 249 13.47 10.85 -12.59
C GLU A 249 12.28 10.15 -11.91
N TYR A 250 11.51 10.91 -11.11
CA TYR A 250 10.26 10.44 -10.52
C TYR A 250 9.13 10.28 -11.55
N ASP A 251 8.24 9.29 -11.34
CA ASP A 251 7.36 8.75 -12.38
C ASP A 251 5.85 8.90 -12.10
N LEU A 252 5.48 9.73 -11.14
CA LEU A 252 4.11 10.19 -10.85
C LEU A 252 4.05 11.71 -10.76
N ASP A 253 2.85 12.27 -10.56
CA ASP A 253 2.62 13.72 -10.52
C ASP A 253 2.66 14.29 -9.10
N ILE A 254 2.55 13.43 -8.09
CA ILE A 254 2.57 13.76 -6.67
C ILE A 254 3.41 12.75 -5.89
N TYR A 255 4.18 13.24 -4.92
CA TYR A 255 4.89 12.45 -3.93
C TYR A 255 4.36 12.81 -2.54
N MET A 256 3.70 11.87 -1.88
CA MET A 256 3.12 12.07 -0.55
C MET A 256 3.94 11.33 0.52
N ILE A 257 4.16 11.98 1.65
CA ILE A 257 4.70 11.40 2.88
C ILE A 257 3.67 11.61 3.99
N VAL A 258 3.36 10.57 4.76
CA VAL A 258 2.55 10.68 5.96
C VAL A 258 3.42 10.30 7.17
N ALA A 259 3.56 11.22 8.12
CA ALA A 259 4.22 10.93 9.39
C ALA A 259 3.20 10.40 10.40
N VAL A 260 3.41 9.19 10.92
CA VAL A 260 2.53 8.55 11.89
C VAL A 260 3.27 8.24 13.18
N SER A 261 2.57 8.37 14.32
CA SER A 261 3.15 8.18 15.65
C SER A 261 3.37 6.71 16.02
N HIS A 262 2.46 5.82 15.62
CA HIS A 262 2.61 4.36 15.81
C HIS A 262 2.86 3.67 14.48
N PHE A 263 4.12 3.27 14.25
CA PHE A 263 4.55 2.50 13.08
C PHE A 263 5.58 1.47 13.52
N ASN A 264 5.36 0.18 13.19
CA ASN A 264 6.28 -0.90 13.57
C ASN A 264 7.64 -0.81 12.87
N MET A 265 7.66 -0.28 11.64
CA MET A 265 8.87 -0.07 10.85
C MET A 265 9.37 1.37 10.97
N GLY A 266 10.54 1.67 10.40
CA GLY A 266 11.06 3.04 10.35
C GLY A 266 10.26 3.90 9.37
N ALA A 267 10.20 3.44 8.12
CA ALA A 267 9.37 3.99 7.06
C ALA A 267 9.02 2.88 6.07
N MET A 268 8.22 3.19 5.05
CA MET A 268 7.75 2.23 4.05
C MET A 268 7.59 2.92 2.69
N GLU A 269 8.05 2.23 1.64
CA GLU A 269 8.22 2.79 0.29
C GLU A 269 6.94 2.79 -0.57
N ASN A 270 5.74 2.78 0.04
CA ASN A 270 4.50 2.57 -0.70
C ASN A 270 4.39 3.57 -1.86
N LYS A 271 4.07 3.09 -3.06
CA LYS A 271 4.23 3.84 -4.31
C LYS A 271 3.47 5.18 -4.29
N GLY A 272 4.21 6.28 -4.18
CA GLY A 272 3.68 7.66 -4.17
C GLY A 272 2.98 8.10 -2.88
N LEU A 273 2.92 7.24 -1.85
CA LEU A 273 2.33 7.54 -0.54
C LEU A 273 3.12 6.84 0.55
N ASN A 274 4.33 7.31 0.81
CA ASN A 274 5.19 6.69 1.80
C ASN A 274 4.67 6.98 3.21
N VAL A 275 4.72 5.97 4.09
CA VAL A 275 4.31 6.10 5.49
C VAL A 275 5.55 6.00 6.37
N PHE A 276 5.78 7.01 7.20
CA PHE A 276 6.97 7.14 8.03
C PHE A 276 6.60 7.14 9.50
N ASN A 277 7.44 6.55 10.34
CA ASN A 277 7.47 6.89 11.75
C ASN A 277 7.85 8.37 11.90
N SER A 278 7.12 9.12 12.72
CA SER A 278 7.31 10.57 12.89
C SER A 278 8.74 10.96 13.30
N ARG A 279 9.48 10.07 13.97
CA ARG A 279 10.91 10.26 14.29
C ARG A 279 11.78 10.53 13.05
N TYR A 280 11.43 9.98 11.90
CA TYR A 280 12.18 10.12 10.65
C TYR A 280 11.63 11.21 9.72
N VAL A 281 10.77 12.10 10.25
CA VAL A 281 10.23 13.24 9.49
C VAL A 281 10.35 14.55 10.27
N LEU A 282 10.04 14.52 11.57
CA LEU A 282 9.88 15.73 12.37
C LEU A 282 11.20 16.14 13.04
N ALA A 283 11.70 17.34 12.69
CA ALA A 283 12.86 17.93 13.36
C ALA A 283 12.72 19.45 13.54
N SER A 284 13.23 19.94 14.67
CA SER A 284 13.46 21.36 14.94
C SER A 284 14.83 21.55 15.60
N PRO A 285 15.53 22.67 15.38
CA PRO A 285 16.82 22.93 16.04
C PRO A 285 16.77 22.87 17.57
N GLU A 286 15.60 23.10 18.17
CA GLU A 286 15.38 23.07 19.61
C GLU A 286 15.24 21.63 20.17
N THR A 287 14.82 20.68 19.34
CA THR A 287 14.45 19.32 19.79
C THR A 287 15.23 18.18 19.14
N ALA A 288 15.88 18.43 18.00
CA ALA A 288 16.57 17.42 17.20
C ALA A 288 18.09 17.64 17.22
N THR A 289 18.84 16.56 17.30
CA THR A 289 20.31 16.55 17.23
C THR A 289 20.79 16.46 15.79
N ASP A 290 22.07 16.74 15.53
CA ASP A 290 22.67 16.56 14.20
C ASP A 290 22.46 15.13 13.67
N MET A 291 22.55 14.12 14.54
CA MET A 291 22.28 12.72 14.18
C MET A 291 20.81 12.48 13.78
N ASP A 292 19.86 13.20 14.37
CA ASP A 292 18.46 13.10 13.97
C ASP A 292 18.24 13.75 12.59
N PHE A 293 18.89 14.89 12.30
CA PHE A 293 18.86 15.51 10.98
C PHE A 293 19.47 14.60 9.90
N GLU A 294 20.63 13.99 10.16
CA GLU A 294 21.25 13.00 9.26
C GLU A 294 20.36 11.76 9.08
N GLY A 295 19.77 11.26 10.16
CA GLY A 295 18.85 10.11 10.12
C GLY A 295 17.60 10.37 9.27
N ILE A 296 17.00 11.56 9.40
CA ILE A 296 15.88 11.97 8.54
C ILE A 296 16.31 12.03 7.08
N GLU A 297 17.47 12.63 6.78
CA GLU A 297 17.94 12.73 5.40
C GLU A 297 18.19 11.35 4.78
N SER A 298 18.84 10.45 5.51
CA SER A 298 19.12 9.07 5.07
C SER A 298 17.84 8.27 4.84
N VAL A 299 16.88 8.28 5.78
CA VAL A 299 15.65 7.49 5.64
C VAL A 299 14.74 8.07 4.55
N ILE A 300 14.60 9.40 4.43
CA ILE A 300 13.84 10.01 3.33
C ILE A 300 14.44 9.61 1.97
N ALA A 301 15.78 9.61 1.86
CA ALA A 301 16.46 9.19 0.64
C ALA A 301 16.26 7.70 0.33
N HIS A 302 16.43 6.82 1.33
CA HIS A 302 16.21 5.38 1.22
C HIS A 302 14.83 5.06 0.61
N GLU A 303 13.78 5.61 1.21
CA GLU A 303 12.40 5.38 0.79
C GLU A 303 12.11 5.96 -0.60
N TYR A 304 12.71 7.10 -0.94
CA TYR A 304 12.62 7.67 -2.29
C TYR A 304 13.31 6.78 -3.33
N PHE A 305 14.50 6.25 -3.03
CA PHE A 305 15.27 5.42 -3.95
C PHE A 305 14.60 4.09 -4.29
N HIS A 306 13.85 3.52 -3.34
CA HIS A 306 12.99 2.36 -3.58
C HIS A 306 11.98 2.57 -4.71
N ASN A 307 11.61 3.82 -5.05
CA ASN A 307 10.76 4.11 -6.21
C ASN A 307 11.27 3.42 -7.49
N TRP A 308 12.59 3.29 -7.65
CA TRP A 308 13.22 2.50 -8.71
C TRP A 308 13.69 1.12 -8.24
N SER A 309 14.39 1.01 -7.11
CA SER A 309 14.95 -0.25 -6.59
C SER A 309 14.04 -0.93 -5.56
N GLY A 310 12.83 -1.27 -5.96
CA GLY A 310 11.84 -1.92 -5.09
C GLY A 310 10.44 -1.85 -5.69
N ASN A 311 10.11 -0.70 -6.28
CA ASN A 311 8.77 -0.45 -6.81
C ASN A 311 8.70 -0.73 -8.31
N ARG A 312 9.50 -0.01 -9.12
CA ARG A 312 9.51 -0.19 -10.58
C ARG A 312 10.14 -1.50 -11.02
N VAL A 313 11.11 -1.98 -10.26
CA VAL A 313 11.60 -3.36 -10.31
C VAL A 313 11.48 -3.91 -8.90
N THR A 314 10.65 -4.94 -8.72
CA THR A 314 10.35 -5.53 -7.41
C THR A 314 10.85 -6.98 -7.30
N CYS A 315 10.71 -7.56 -6.11
CA CYS A 315 11.09 -8.92 -5.80
C CYS A 315 10.12 -9.94 -6.43
N ARG A 316 10.66 -11.05 -6.97
CA ARG A 316 9.84 -12.20 -7.40
C ARG A 316 9.21 -12.94 -6.21
N ASP A 317 9.99 -13.07 -5.14
CA ASP A 317 9.61 -13.71 -3.90
C ASP A 317 10.44 -13.11 -2.77
N TRP A 318 10.01 -13.31 -1.53
CA TRP A 318 10.66 -12.72 -0.36
C TRP A 318 12.06 -13.25 -0.06
N PHE A 319 12.50 -14.36 -0.66
CA PHE A 319 13.91 -14.77 -0.57
C PHE A 319 14.82 -13.83 -1.38
N GLN A 320 14.25 -12.99 -2.26
CA GLN A 320 14.97 -11.96 -3.01
C GLN A 320 14.96 -10.60 -2.31
N LEU A 321 14.60 -10.51 -1.02
CA LEU A 321 14.49 -9.23 -0.31
C LEU A 321 15.77 -8.38 -0.40
N SER A 322 16.94 -9.01 -0.33
CA SER A 322 18.23 -8.33 -0.46
C SER A 322 18.46 -7.66 -1.83
N LEU A 323 17.70 -8.02 -2.87
CA LEU A 323 17.72 -7.32 -4.15
C LEU A 323 17.23 -5.88 -4.00
N LYS A 324 16.10 -5.68 -3.31
CA LYS A 324 15.58 -4.32 -3.07
C LYS A 324 16.36 -3.65 -1.94
N GLU A 325 16.43 -4.30 -0.78
CA GLU A 325 17.01 -3.72 0.44
C GLU A 325 18.51 -3.48 0.30
N GLY A 326 19.27 -4.50 -0.12
CA GLY A 326 20.72 -4.38 -0.21
C GLY A 326 21.15 -3.35 -1.26
N PHE A 327 20.41 -3.21 -2.35
CA PHE A 327 20.71 -2.20 -3.37
C PHE A 327 20.24 -0.80 -2.96
N THR A 328 19.08 -0.65 -2.33
CA THR A 328 18.62 0.65 -1.82
C THR A 328 19.51 1.16 -0.69
N VAL A 329 19.92 0.29 0.25
CA VAL A 329 20.90 0.62 1.30
C VAL A 329 22.22 1.09 0.69
N PHE A 330 22.69 0.46 -0.38
CA PHE A 330 23.90 0.94 -1.07
C PHE A 330 23.72 2.34 -1.69
N ARG A 331 22.49 2.72 -2.06
CA ARG A 331 22.20 4.03 -2.68
C ARG A 331 22.06 5.15 -1.65
N ASP A 332 21.67 4.86 -0.40
CA ASP A 332 21.51 5.87 0.65
C ASP A 332 22.80 6.20 1.45
N GLN A 333 23.86 5.38 1.29
CA GLN A 333 25.17 5.55 1.92
C GLN A 333 26.07 6.57 1.22
#